data_AF-A0A8T0CLC9-F1
#
_entry.id   AF-A0A8T0CLC9-F1
#
_cell.length_a   1.000
_cell.length_b   1.000
_cell.length_c   1.000
_cell.angle_alpha   90.00
_cell.angle_beta   90.00
_cell.angle_gamma   90.00
#
_symmetry.space_group_name_H-M   'P 1'
#
loop_
_entity.id
_entity.type
_entity.pdbx_description
1 polymer ?
#
loop_
_entity_poly.entity_id
_entity_poly.type
_entity_poly.pdbx_seq_one_letter_code
_entity_poly.pdbx_strand_id
1 'polypeptide(L)' 'MAKKLPSFLVNSVCPGFVQTDITCSTGLFTPPQGAESPVWLALLPQGGPSGLFFHRKQVSSF' A
#
# COMPACT_ATOMS: atom_id res chain seq x y z
N MET A 1 0.21 3.96 15.03
CA MET A 1 0.58 5.29 14.51
C MET A 1 -0.65 6.13 14.16
N ALA A 2 -1.55 5.66 13.30
CA ALA A 2 -2.76 6.39 12.87
C ALA A 2 -3.55 7.06 14.00
N LYS A 3 -3.90 6.33 15.08
CA LYS A 3 -4.63 6.90 16.24
C LYS A 3 -3.91 8.06 16.94
N LYS A 4 -2.58 8.14 16.86
CA LYS A 4 -1.77 9.21 17.47
C LYS A 4 -1.68 10.45 16.59
N LEU A 5 -1.98 10.33 15.28
CA LEU A 5 -1.85 11.39 14.28
C LEU A 5 -3.16 11.49 13.47
N PRO A 6 -4.25 12.00 14.06
CA PRO A 6 -5.58 11.97 13.44
C PRO A 6 -5.68 12.80 12.15
N SER A 7 -4.79 13.78 11.95
CA SER A 7 -4.72 14.60 10.73
C SER A 7 -3.89 13.97 9.60
N PHE A 8 -3.21 12.84 9.85
CA PHE A 8 -2.42 12.13 8.85
C PHE A 8 -3.14 10.85 8.40
N LEU A 9 -3.04 10.56 7.11
CA LEU A 9 -3.44 9.27 6.57
C LEU A 9 -2.27 8.29 6.72
N VAL A 10 -2.39 7.34 7.64
CA VAL A 10 -1.35 6.35 7.95
C VAL A 10 -1.91 4.96 7.73
N ASN A 11 -1.49 4.30 6.65
CA ASN A 11 -1.95 2.97 6.26
C ASN A 11 -0.78 2.03 6.02
N SER A 12 -1.06 0.72 5.99
CA SER A 12 -0.12 -0.32 5.56
C SER A 12 -0.62 -0.96 4.26
N VAL A 13 0.29 -1.42 3.42
CA VAL A 13 -0.06 -2.02 2.12
C VAL A 13 0.87 -3.18 1.76
N CYS A 14 0.30 -4.27 1.28
CA CYS A 14 1.01 -5.30 0.53
C CYS A 14 0.87 -4.99 -0.98
N PRO A 15 1.98 -4.73 -1.70
CA PRO A 15 1.94 -4.42 -3.14
C PRO A 15 1.69 -5.66 -4.02
N GLY A 16 1.65 -6.86 -3.42
CA GLY A 16 1.63 -8.15 -4.09
C GLY A 16 3.04 -8.75 -4.25
N PHE A 17 3.14 -9.86 -4.99
CA PHE A 17 4.42 -10.49 -5.32
C PHE A 17 5.05 -9.82 -6.55
N VAL A 18 5.98 -8.89 -6.31
CA VAL A 18 6.54 -7.99 -7.32
C VAL A 18 7.94 -8.44 -7.74
N GLN A 19 8.21 -8.39 -9.04
CA GLN A 19 9.48 -8.72 -9.67
C GLN A 19 10.56 -7.69 -9.34
N THR A 20 11.36 -7.94 -8.31
CA THR A 20 12.42 -7.06 -7.81
C THR A 20 13.65 -7.88 -7.44
N ASP A 21 14.76 -7.23 -7.07
CA ASP A 21 15.95 -7.93 -6.58
C ASP A 21 15.67 -8.75 -5.32
N ILE A 22 14.76 -8.29 -4.44
CA ILE A 22 14.32 -9.02 -3.24
C ILE A 22 13.72 -10.39 -3.59
N THR A 23 13.09 -10.48 -4.76
CA THR A 23 12.44 -11.70 -5.25
C THR A 23 13.26 -12.38 -6.35
N CYS A 24 14.55 -12.08 -6.45
CA CYS A 24 15.45 -12.61 -7.49
C CYS A 24 14.92 -12.43 -8.91
N SER A 25 14.33 -11.26 -9.19
CA SER A 25 13.67 -10.96 -10.48
C SER A 25 12.54 -11.95 -10.84
N THR A 26 11.86 -12.50 -9.84
CA THR A 26 10.62 -13.30 -9.99
C THR A 26 9.41 -12.58 -9.38
N GLY A 27 8.21 -12.77 -9.91
CA GLY A 27 7.03 -12.06 -9.43
C GLY A 27 5.85 -12.21 -10.38
N LEU A 28 4.64 -11.98 -9.86
CA LEU A 28 3.43 -11.89 -10.68
C LEU A 28 3.23 -10.49 -11.26
N PHE A 29 3.81 -9.47 -10.63
CA PHE A 29 3.67 -8.07 -11.02
C PHE A 29 5.02 -7.44 -11.32
N THR A 30 5.05 -6.50 -12.26
CA THR A 30 6.23 -5.64 -12.50
C THR A 30 6.36 -4.56 -11.43
N PRO A 31 7.54 -3.92 -11.25
CA PRO A 31 7.71 -2.84 -10.29
C PRO A 31 6.69 -1.69 -10.45
N PRO A 32 6.38 -1.18 -11.67
CA PRO A 32 5.33 -0.18 -11.85
C PRO A 32 3.95 -0.66 -11.37
N GLN A 33 3.56 -1.90 -11.69
CA GLN A 33 2.29 -2.48 -11.24
C GLN A 33 2.24 -2.66 -9.72
N GLY A 34 3.37 -3.02 -9.09
CA GLY A 34 3.52 -3.11 -7.64
C GLY A 34 3.41 -1.76 -6.95
N ALA A 35 3.95 -0.71 -7.56
CA ALA A 35 3.95 0.65 -7.03
C ALA A 35 2.56 1.32 -7.07
N GLU A 36 1.63 0.84 -7.89
CA GLU A 36 0.31 1.46 -8.01
C GLU A 36 -0.44 1.62 -6.68
N SER A 37 -0.42 0.62 -5.80
CA SER A 37 -1.16 0.68 -4.53
C SER A 37 -0.53 1.61 -3.48
N PRO A 38 0.78 1.58 -3.20
CA PRO A 38 1.38 2.59 -2.31
C PRO A 38 1.29 4.01 -2.87
N VAL A 39 1.44 4.21 -4.19
CA VAL A 39 1.26 5.54 -4.81
C VAL A 39 -0.19 6.01 -4.68
N TRP A 40 -1.17 5.14 -4.90
CA TRP A 40 -2.58 5.47 -4.70
C TRP A 40 -2.88 5.89 -3.26
N LEU A 41 -2.33 5.18 -2.26
CA LEU A 41 -2.47 5.55 -0.84
C LEU A 41 -1.82 6.90 -0.53
N ALA A 42 -0.66 7.20 -1.13
CA ALA A 42 0.05 8.46 -0.94
C ALA A 42 -0.69 9.67 -1.55
N LEU A 43 -1.57 9.44 -2.54
CA LEU A 43 -2.33 10.46 -3.25
C LEU A 43 -3.79 10.59 -2.77
N LEU A 44 -4.17 9.91 -1.69
CA LEU A 44 -5.52 10.00 -1.16
C LEU A 44 -5.87 11.45 -0.78
N PRO A 45 -7.11 11.90 -1.04
CA PRO A 45 -7.56 13.20 -0.58
C PRO A 45 -7.66 13.23 0.95
N GLN A 46 -7.68 14.44 1.52
CA GLN A 46 -7.92 14.62 2.94
C GLN A 46 -9.25 13.98 3.36
N GLY A 47 -9.26 13.37 4.55
CA GLY A 47 -10.41 12.58 5.03
C GLY A 47 -10.49 11.16 4.44
N GLY A 48 -9.50 10.73 3.67
CA GLY A 48 -9.37 9.34 3.23
C GLY A 48 -9.18 8.34 4.38
N PRO A 49 -9.19 7.03 4.07
CA PRO A 49 -8.99 5.99 5.07
C PRO A 49 -7.64 6.13 5.79
N SER A 50 -7.62 5.86 7.09
CA SER A 50 -6.41 5.85 7.92
C SER A 50 -6.47 4.71 8.92
N GLY A 51 -5.34 4.08 9.22
CA GLY A 51 -5.22 2.98 10.17
C GLY A 51 -5.62 1.62 9.63
N LEU A 52 -5.68 1.45 8.30
CA LEU A 52 -6.08 0.20 7.65
C LEU A 52 -4.90 -0.53 7.02
N PHE A 53 -5.10 -1.83 6.77
CA PHE A 53 -4.23 -2.65 5.94
C PHE A 53 -4.89 -2.88 4.58
N PHE A 54 -4.10 -2.74 3.52
CA PHE A 54 -4.53 -2.95 2.14
C PHE A 54 -3.75 -4.09 1.49
N HIS A 55 -4.45 -5.04 0.88
CA HIS A 55 -3.85 -5.93 -0.11
C HIS A 55 -4.13 -5.32 -1.49
N ARG A 56 -3.08 -4.85 -2.17
CA ARG A 56 -3.22 -4.01 -3.37
C ARG A 56 -4.08 -2.78 -3.04
N LYS A 57 -5.20 -2.57 -3.73
CA LYS A 57 -6.13 -1.43 -3.50
C LYS A 57 -7.39 -1.83 -2.70
N GLN A 58 -7.41 -3.01 -2.08
CA GLN A 58 -8.55 -3.52 -1.31
C GLN A 58 -8.21 -3.57 0.18
N VAL A 59 -9.15 -3.13 1.02
CA VAL A 59 -9.02 -3.27 2.48
C VAL A 59 -9.02 -4.75 2.84
N SER A 60 -8.12 -5.15 3.73
CA SER A 60 -8.01 -6.52 4.21
C SER A 60 -7.87 -6.55 5.72
N SER A 61 -8.16 -7.70 6.33
CA SER A 61 -7.87 -7.95 7.75
C SER A 61 -6.37 -8.02 7.98
N PHE A 62 -5.92 -7.50 9.12
CA PHE A 62 -4.54 -7.60 9.59
C PHE A 62 -4.33 -8.83 10.47
#